data_AF-A0A1D2QT57-F1
#
_entry.id   AF-A0A1D2QT57-F1
#
_cell.length_a   1.000
_cell.length_b   1.000
_cell.length_c   1.000
_cell.angle_alpha   90.00
_cell.angle_beta   90.00
_cell.angle_gamma   90.00
#
_symmetry.space_group_name_H-M   'P 1'
#
loop_
_entity.id
_entity.type
_entity.pdbx_description
1 polymer ?
#
loop_
_entity_poly.entity_id
_entity_poly.type
_entity_poly.pdbx_seq_one_letter_code
_entity_poly.pdbx_strand_id
1 'polypeptide(L)'
;MFSVLLLPAFSVGQQHSPLDSGNANGYVARILNDSPNEVADALERAEKLYLDGKLPQGANPIAIILHGPEVEIFFKDNYEEYKKIVDLAARLSAFGVVDVRVCETQSGIMGRGRSSIHSFIGTVPFGPTEVKRLLDQQNYVYF
;
A
#
# COMPACT_ATOMS: atom_id res chain seq x y z
N MET A 1 3.42 -21.79 55.88
CA MET A 1 3.22 -22.37 54.55
C MET A 1 2.55 -21.31 53.67
N PHE A 2 3.33 -20.46 52.99
CA PHE A 2 2.80 -19.52 52.00
C PHE A 2 3.11 -20.08 50.62
N SER A 3 2.07 -20.52 49.92
CA SER A 3 2.16 -21.06 48.56
C SER A 3 2.28 -19.89 47.58
N VAL A 4 3.43 -19.76 46.92
CA VAL A 4 3.64 -18.81 45.83
C VAL A 4 3.07 -19.46 44.57
N LEU A 5 1.90 -18.99 44.14
CA LEU A 5 1.32 -19.35 42.84
C LEU A 5 2.13 -18.68 41.74
N LEU A 6 2.90 -19.49 41.02
CA LEU A 6 3.64 -19.11 39.82
C LEU A 6 2.61 -18.85 38.69
N LEU A 7 2.45 -17.59 38.29
CA LEU A 7 1.64 -17.23 37.12
C LEU A 7 2.37 -17.69 35.84
N PRO A 8 1.66 -18.25 34.84
CA PRO A 8 2.28 -18.57 33.56
C PRO A 8 2.65 -17.26 32.84
N ALA A 9 3.88 -17.21 32.34
CA ALA A 9 4.29 -16.16 31.42
C ALA A 9 3.43 -16.26 30.16
N PHE A 10 2.62 -15.23 29.90
CA PHE A 10 1.94 -15.06 28.63
C PHE A 10 3.00 -14.88 27.54
N SER A 11 3.17 -15.90 26.69
CA SER A 11 4.00 -15.80 25.51
C SER A 11 3.33 -14.79 24.56
N VAL A 12 3.94 -13.62 24.42
CA VAL A 12 3.56 -12.62 23.41
C VAL A 12 3.63 -13.32 22.05
N GLY A 13 2.49 -13.38 21.36
CA GLY A 13 2.39 -14.00 20.04
C GLY A 13 3.48 -13.47 19.11
N GLN A 14 4.16 -14.39 18.42
CA GLN A 14 5.12 -14.09 17.37
C GLN A 14 4.52 -13.08 16.39
N GLN A 15 4.99 -11.84 16.45
CA GLN A 15 4.77 -10.85 15.41
C GLN A 15 5.61 -11.30 14.21
N HIS A 16 5.02 -12.12 13.33
CA HIS A 16 5.62 -12.36 12.01
C HIS A 16 5.80 -11.01 11.32
N SER A 17 7.00 -10.73 10.84
CA SER A 17 7.25 -9.50 10.10
C SER A 17 6.36 -9.50 8.85
N PRO A 18 5.72 -8.38 8.48
CA PRO A 18 4.85 -8.33 7.29
C PRO A 18 5.57 -8.68 5.97
N LEU A 19 6.90 -8.81 6.00
CA LEU A 19 7.76 -9.10 4.86
C LEU A 19 8.35 -10.53 4.89
N ASP A 20 7.94 -11.40 5.82
CA ASP A 20 8.56 -12.71 6.06
C ASP A 20 8.13 -13.82 5.07
N SER A 21 7.60 -13.43 3.91
CA SER A 21 7.26 -14.33 2.82
C SER A 21 8.50 -14.55 1.96
N GLY A 22 9.43 -15.39 2.44
CA GLY A 22 10.76 -15.61 1.85
C GLY A 22 10.83 -16.05 0.37
N ASN A 23 9.68 -16.19 -0.30
CA ASN A 23 9.56 -16.49 -1.73
C ASN A 23 8.62 -15.53 -2.50
N ALA A 24 8.16 -14.43 -1.89
CA ALA A 24 7.26 -13.49 -2.59
C ALA A 24 8.02 -12.69 -3.64
N ASN A 25 7.40 -12.49 -4.81
CA ASN A 25 7.98 -11.68 -5.89
C ASN A 25 7.75 -10.17 -5.67
N GLY A 26 6.92 -9.80 -4.70
CA GLY A 26 6.59 -8.43 -4.39
C GLY A 26 5.45 -8.34 -3.38
N TYR A 27 5.11 -7.10 -3.03
CA TYR A 27 4.08 -6.79 -2.06
C TYR A 27 3.01 -5.90 -2.67
N VAL A 28 1.76 -6.13 -2.30
CA VAL A 28 0.64 -5.26 -2.63
C VAL A 28 0.01 -4.72 -1.35
N ALA A 29 -0.22 -3.41 -1.28
CA ALA A 29 -0.86 -2.79 -0.14
C ALA A 29 -2.31 -3.27 -0.01
N ARG A 30 -2.71 -3.55 1.23
CA ARG A 30 -4.10 -3.87 1.56
C ARG A 30 -4.84 -2.59 1.91
N ILE A 31 -5.80 -2.21 1.07
CA ILE A 31 -6.80 -1.16 1.33
C ILE A 31 -8.15 -1.88 1.45
N LEU A 32 -8.84 -1.74 2.58
CA LEU A 32 -10.06 -2.48 2.91
C LEU A 32 -11.31 -1.62 2.88
N ASN A 33 -11.18 -0.36 3.32
CA ASN A 33 -12.29 0.57 3.47
C ASN A 33 -12.27 1.67 2.41
N ASP A 34 -11.43 1.52 1.37
CA ASP A 34 -11.36 2.42 0.22
C ASP A 34 -11.26 3.90 0.65
N SER A 35 -10.41 4.16 1.66
CA SER A 35 -10.35 5.45 2.36
C SER A 35 -8.98 6.13 2.23
N PRO A 36 -8.92 7.48 2.20
CA PRO A 36 -7.65 8.20 2.18
C PRO A 36 -6.72 7.91 3.35
N ASN A 37 -7.28 7.65 4.54
CA ASN A 37 -6.48 7.33 5.72
C ASN A 37 -5.73 6.00 5.55
N GLU A 38 -6.34 4.98 4.95
CA GLU A 38 -5.65 3.71 4.71
C GLU A 38 -4.54 3.84 3.67
N VAL A 39 -4.72 4.71 2.67
CA VAL A 39 -3.66 5.04 1.71
C VAL A 39 -2.49 5.75 2.41
N ALA A 40 -2.78 6.72 3.28
CA ALA A 40 -1.77 7.39 4.09
C ALA A 40 -1.02 6.39 4.99
N ASP A 41 -1.75 5.55 5.73
CA ASP A 41 -1.18 4.54 6.61
C ASP A 41 -0.29 3.55 5.83
N ALA A 42 -0.70 3.12 4.64
CA ALA A 42 0.10 2.23 3.80
C ALA A 42 1.41 2.88 3.35
N LEU A 43 1.36 4.15 2.95
CA LEU A 43 2.54 4.92 2.56
C LEU A 43 3.48 5.17 3.75
N GLU A 44 2.95 5.52 4.92
CA GLU A 44 3.74 5.74 6.14
C GLU A 44 4.40 4.45 6.63
N ARG A 45 3.71 3.30 6.53
CA ARG A 45 4.32 1.99 6.77
C ARG A 45 5.45 1.71 5.79
N ALA A 46 5.26 1.98 4.50
CA ALA A 46 6.30 1.80 3.48
C ALA A 46 7.51 2.72 3.73
N GLU A 47 7.29 3.98 4.09
CA GLU A 47 8.35 4.92 4.48
C GLU A 47 9.13 4.40 5.68
N LYS A 48 8.42 3.95 6.73
CA LYS A 48 9.08 3.42 7.92
C LYS A 48 9.97 2.21 7.59
N LEU A 49 9.47 1.28 6.78
CA LEU A 49 10.25 0.10 6.37
C LEU A 49 11.48 0.50 5.54
N TYR A 50 11.34 1.49 4.67
CA TYR A 50 12.45 2.03 3.89
C TYR A 50 13.52 2.68 4.79
N LEU A 51 13.11 3.57 5.70
CA LEU A 51 14.02 4.26 6.62
C LEU A 51 14.72 3.30 7.59
N ASP A 52 14.02 2.25 8.03
CA ASP A 52 14.58 1.21 8.90
C ASP A 52 15.49 0.22 8.13
N GLY A 53 15.61 0.32 6.80
CA GLY A 53 16.37 -0.62 5.97
C GLY A 53 15.79 -2.04 5.94
N LYS A 54 14.47 -2.16 6.17
CA LYS A 54 13.76 -3.44 6.34
C LYS A 54 13.03 -3.90 5.08
N LEU A 55 13.03 -3.12 4.01
CA LEU A 55 12.51 -3.58 2.72
C LEU A 55 13.41 -4.69 2.16
N PRO A 56 12.85 -5.79 1.62
CA PRO A 56 13.67 -6.87 1.09
C PRO A 56 14.53 -6.37 -0.07
N GLN A 57 15.81 -6.75 -0.07
CA GLN A 57 16.73 -6.35 -1.12
C GLN A 57 16.32 -6.93 -2.46
N GLY A 58 16.29 -6.09 -3.50
CA GLY A 58 15.90 -6.50 -4.85
C GLY A 58 14.40 -6.76 -5.04
N ALA A 59 13.56 -6.48 -4.03
CA ALA A 59 12.11 -6.54 -4.21
C ALA A 59 11.63 -5.46 -5.17
N ASN A 60 10.56 -5.77 -5.90
CA ASN A 60 9.81 -4.78 -6.66
C ASN A 60 9.25 -3.70 -5.71
N PRO A 61 9.02 -2.47 -6.19
CA PRO A 61 8.29 -1.47 -5.44
C PRO A 61 6.97 -2.03 -4.94
N ILE A 62 6.56 -1.62 -3.73
CA ILE A 62 5.28 -2.00 -3.15
C ILE A 62 4.16 -1.48 -4.06
N ALA A 63 3.35 -2.38 -4.60
CA ALA A 63 2.20 -2.01 -5.43
C ALA A 63 1.07 -1.45 -4.55
N ILE A 64 0.59 -0.25 -4.86
CA ILE A 64 -0.59 0.34 -4.23
C ILE A 64 -1.65 0.53 -5.31
N ILE A 65 -2.62 -0.39 -5.38
CA ILE A 65 -3.66 -0.40 -6.40
C ILE A 65 -4.94 0.18 -5.80
N LEU A 66 -5.34 1.35 -6.27
CA LEU A 66 -6.51 2.07 -5.78
C LEU A 66 -7.67 1.90 -6.74
N HIS A 67 -8.82 1.51 -6.21
CA HIS A 67 -9.97 1.14 -7.02
C HIS A 67 -11.33 1.51 -6.44
N GLY A 68 -11.39 2.12 -5.26
CA GLY A 68 -12.60 2.71 -4.68
C GLY A 68 -12.58 4.26 -4.73
N PRO A 69 -13.35 4.94 -3.88
CA PRO A 69 -13.38 6.40 -3.81
C PRO A 69 -12.02 7.05 -3.55
N GLU A 70 -11.09 6.37 -2.90
CA GLU A 70 -9.74 6.86 -2.60
C GLU A 70 -8.91 7.20 -3.84
N VAL A 71 -9.34 6.79 -5.05
CA VAL A 71 -8.76 7.26 -6.32
C VAL A 71 -8.71 8.79 -6.41
N GLU A 72 -9.67 9.49 -5.79
CA GLU A 72 -9.76 10.96 -5.86
C GLU A 72 -8.57 11.70 -5.26
N ILE A 73 -7.81 11.04 -4.37
CA ILE A 73 -6.58 11.56 -3.75
C ILE A 73 -5.63 12.08 -4.82
N PHE A 74 -5.58 11.40 -5.96
CA PHE A 74 -4.58 11.63 -7.00
C PHE A 74 -5.09 12.46 -8.17
N PHE A 75 -6.30 13.04 -8.07
CA PHE A 75 -6.72 14.07 -9.00
C PHE A 75 -6.05 15.41 -8.70
N LYS A 76 -5.58 16.09 -9.74
CA LYS A 76 -4.79 17.34 -9.65
C LYS A 76 -5.54 18.47 -8.94
N ASP A 77 -6.86 18.53 -9.10
CA ASP A 77 -7.71 19.54 -8.46
C ASP A 77 -7.94 19.27 -6.97
N ASN A 78 -7.73 18.04 -6.50
CA ASN A 78 -7.80 17.68 -5.08
C ASN A 78 -6.45 17.76 -4.36
N TYR A 79 -5.39 18.21 -5.04
CA TYR A 79 -4.03 18.24 -4.49
C TYR A 79 -3.93 19.00 -3.18
N GLU A 80 -4.58 20.16 -3.04
CA GLU A 80 -4.49 20.96 -1.81
C GLU A 80 -5.10 20.22 -0.60
N GLU A 81 -6.16 19.44 -0.81
CA GLU A 81 -6.80 18.63 0.23
C GLU A 81 -5.92 17.44 0.64
N TYR A 82 -5.36 16.74 -0.35
CA TYR A 82 -4.60 15.51 -0.13
C TYR A 82 -3.07 15.69 -0.19
N LYS A 83 -2.59 16.93 -0.07
CA LYS A 83 -1.19 17.32 -0.29
C LYS A 83 -0.19 16.39 0.39
N LYS A 84 -0.43 16.06 1.65
CA LYS A 84 0.46 15.18 2.43
C LYS A 84 0.58 13.78 1.84
N ILE A 85 -0.54 13.20 1.40
CA ILE A 85 -0.59 11.87 0.79
C ILE A 85 0.10 11.90 -0.57
N VAL A 86 -0.23 12.90 -1.40
CA VAL A 86 0.35 13.05 -2.75
C VAL A 86 1.86 13.26 -2.70
N ASP A 87 2.34 14.14 -1.81
CA ASP A 87 3.77 14.40 -1.66
C ASP A 87 4.55 13.18 -1.15
N LEU A 88 3.97 12.45 -0.19
CA LEU A 88 4.57 11.22 0.34
C LEU A 88 4.65 10.14 -0.75
N ALA A 89 3.56 9.93 -1.49
CA ALA A 89 3.52 9.00 -2.60
C ALA A 89 4.54 9.37 -3.69
N ALA A 90 4.65 10.66 -4.05
CA ALA A 90 5.61 11.13 -5.04
C ALA A 90 7.06 10.86 -4.60
N ARG A 91 7.40 11.19 -3.34
CA ARG A 91 8.74 10.96 -2.79
C ARG A 91 9.10 9.47 -2.74
N LEU A 92 8.20 8.62 -2.25
CA LEU A 92 8.44 7.18 -2.18
C LEU A 92 8.49 6.53 -3.58
N SER A 93 7.69 7.01 -4.54
CA SER A 93 7.75 6.55 -5.93
C SER A 93 9.09 6.92 -6.57
N ALA A 94 9.59 8.14 -6.31
CA ALA A 94 10.90 8.59 -6.81
C ALA A 94 12.08 7.77 -6.25
N PHE A 95 11.94 7.22 -5.04
CA PHE A 95 12.91 6.29 -4.44
C PHE A 95 12.69 4.83 -4.82
N GLY A 96 11.69 4.53 -5.66
CA GLY A 96 11.37 3.14 -6.06
C GLY A 96 10.82 2.29 -4.90
N VAL A 97 10.28 2.92 -3.85
CA VAL A 97 9.72 2.22 -2.69
C VAL A 97 8.30 1.75 -2.95
N VAL A 98 7.51 2.58 -3.63
CA VAL A 98 6.11 2.28 -3.97
C VAL A 98 5.85 2.49 -5.46
N ASP A 99 4.86 1.78 -5.99
CA ASP A 99 4.26 1.99 -7.31
C ASP A 99 2.76 2.16 -7.11
N VAL A 100 2.29 3.40 -7.15
CA VAL A 100 0.88 3.75 -6.94
C VAL A 100 0.17 3.78 -8.30
N ARG A 101 -0.92 3.02 -8.41
CA ARG A 101 -1.74 2.93 -9.62
C ARG A 101 -3.21 3.11 -9.31
N VAL A 102 -3.91 3.89 -10.13
CA VAL A 102 -5.35 4.11 -9.99
C VAL A 102 -6.15 3.35 -11.05
N CYS A 103 -7.34 2.89 -10.68
CA CYS A 103 -8.29 2.22 -11.54
C CYS A 103 -8.92 3.21 -12.54
N GLU A 104 -8.76 2.97 -13.84
CA GLU A 104 -9.34 3.80 -14.90
C GLU A 104 -10.86 3.72 -14.91
N THR A 105 -11.43 2.53 -14.70
CA THR A 105 -12.88 2.34 -14.61
C THR A 105 -13.48 3.20 -13.49
N GLN A 106 -12.85 3.21 -12.31
CA GLN A 106 -13.32 4.00 -11.18
C GLN A 106 -13.16 5.50 -11.43
N SER A 107 -12.01 5.92 -12.00
CA SER A 107 -11.82 7.31 -12.42
C SER A 107 -12.92 7.75 -13.39
N GLY A 108 -13.26 6.90 -14.36
CA GLY A 108 -14.33 7.13 -15.32
C GLY A 108 -15.72 7.24 -14.70
N ILE A 109 -16.04 6.40 -13.69
CA ILE A 109 -17.27 6.51 -12.89
C ILE A 109 -17.36 7.87 -12.20
N MET A 110 -16.23 8.42 -11.77
CA MET A 110 -16.13 9.76 -11.17
C MET A 110 -16.11 10.90 -12.21
N GLY A 111 -16.27 10.58 -13.51
CA GLY A 111 -16.25 11.56 -14.60
C GLY A 111 -14.86 12.12 -14.91
N ARG A 112 -13.79 11.41 -14.52
CA ARG A 112 -12.40 11.84 -14.63
C ARG A 112 -11.59 10.89 -15.51
N GLY A 113 -10.62 11.44 -16.23
CA GLY A 113 -9.76 10.70 -17.15
C GLY A 113 -8.28 10.82 -16.78
N ARG A 114 -7.41 10.13 -17.52
CA ARG A 114 -5.95 10.13 -17.27
C ARG A 114 -5.34 11.53 -17.10
N SER A 115 -5.82 12.52 -17.85
CA SER A 115 -5.30 13.89 -17.81
C SER A 115 -5.56 14.64 -16.49
N SER A 116 -6.56 14.23 -15.70
CA SER A 116 -6.83 14.81 -14.38
C SER A 116 -5.96 14.22 -13.27
N ILE A 117 -5.25 13.12 -13.53
CA ILE A 117 -4.43 12.42 -12.53
C ILE A 117 -2.98 12.95 -12.58
N HIS A 118 -2.30 13.03 -11.43
CA HIS A 118 -0.87 13.36 -11.38
C HIS A 118 -0.03 12.39 -12.23
N SER A 119 0.90 12.90 -13.03
CA SER A 119 1.59 12.10 -14.07
C SER A 119 2.48 10.98 -13.52
N PHE A 120 2.94 11.09 -12.26
CA PHE A 120 3.77 10.07 -11.61
C PHE A 120 2.96 8.85 -11.13
N ILE A 121 1.63 8.96 -11.11
CA ILE A 121 0.73 7.87 -10.71
C ILE A 121 0.50 6.99 -11.94
N GLY A 122 0.65 5.67 -11.82
CA GLY A 122 0.29 4.73 -12.88
C GLY A 122 -1.23 4.58 -13.03
N THR A 123 -1.68 3.92 -14.09
CA THR A 123 -3.08 3.48 -14.21
C THR A 123 -3.17 2.00 -14.53
N VAL A 124 -4.27 1.39 -14.11
CA VAL A 124 -4.67 0.04 -14.50
C VAL A 124 -6.11 0.08 -15.01
N PRO A 125 -6.49 -0.72 -16.03
CA PRO A 125 -7.85 -0.67 -16.58
C PRO A 125 -8.93 -0.96 -15.52
N PHE A 126 -8.68 -1.97 -14.69
CA PHE A 126 -9.59 -2.38 -13.62
C PHE A 126 -8.83 -2.90 -12.40
N GLY A 127 -8.90 -2.17 -11.29
CA GLY A 127 -8.10 -2.43 -10.10
C GLY A 127 -8.30 -3.81 -9.45
N PRO A 128 -9.54 -4.30 -9.25
CA PRO A 128 -9.75 -5.63 -8.65
C PRO A 128 -9.10 -6.76 -9.45
N THR A 129 -9.12 -6.69 -10.78
CA THR A 129 -8.42 -7.66 -11.63
C THR A 129 -6.91 -7.52 -11.50
N GLU A 130 -6.37 -6.30 -11.39
CA GLU A 130 -4.93 -6.11 -11.18
C GLU A 130 -4.46 -6.68 -9.83
N VAL A 131 -5.20 -6.44 -8.74
CA VAL A 131 -4.89 -7.02 -7.44
C VAL A 131 -4.89 -8.55 -7.52
N LYS A 132 -5.93 -9.14 -8.13
CA LYS A 132 -6.00 -10.59 -8.35
C LYS A 132 -4.82 -11.11 -9.18
N ARG A 133 -4.42 -10.39 -10.23
CA ARG A 133 -3.28 -10.72 -11.10
C ARG A 133 -1.98 -10.75 -10.31
N LEU A 134 -1.73 -9.73 -9.49
CA LEU A 134 -0.54 -9.65 -8.63
C LEU A 134 -0.46 -10.84 -7.68
N LEU A 135 -1.55 -11.13 -6.96
CA LEU A 135 -1.60 -12.19 -5.95
C LEU A 135 -1.53 -13.58 -6.58
N ASP A 136 -2.44 -13.88 -7.51
CA ASP A 136 -2.65 -15.25 -7.99
C ASP A 136 -1.68 -15.66 -9.09
N GLN A 137 -1.19 -14.70 -9.88
CA GLN A 137 -0.38 -14.99 -11.07
C GLN A 137 1.07 -14.54 -10.94
N GLN A 138 1.34 -13.51 -10.12
CA GLN A 138 2.70 -13.00 -9.93
C GLN A 138 3.30 -13.34 -8.57
N ASN A 139 2.58 -14.08 -7.71
CA ASN A 139 3.07 -14.48 -6.40
C ASN A 139 3.49 -13.25 -5.55
N TYR A 140 2.66 -12.20 -5.62
CA TYR A 140 2.71 -11.12 -4.65
C TYR A 140 1.97 -11.53 -3.38
N VAL A 141 2.35 -10.93 -2.27
CA VAL A 141 1.63 -11.06 -1.00
C VAL A 141 1.17 -9.70 -0.50
N TYR A 142 0.18 -9.70 0.38
CA TYR A 142 -0.16 -8.48 1.11
C TYR A 142 0.90 -8.19 2.18
N PHE A 143 1.18 -6.92 2.45
CA PHE A 143 2.06 -6.46 3.54
C PHE A 143 1.38 -5.45 4.47
#